data_AF-A0AA43BTM0-F1
#
_entry.id   AF-A0AA43BTM0-F1
#
_cell.length_a   1.000
_cell.length_b   1.000
_cell.length_c   1.000
_cell.angle_alpha   90.00
_cell.angle_beta   90.00
_cell.angle_gamma   90.00
#
_symmetry.space_group_name_H-M   'P 1'
#
loop_
_entity.id
_entity.type
_entity.pdbx_description
1 polymer ?
#
loop_
_entity_poly.entity_id
_entity_poly.type
_entity_poly.pdbx_seq_one_letter_code
_entity_poly.pdbx_strand_id
1 'polypeptide(L)'
;MRLVRAVFYFEAITNLVSAAFALFLPGAFLGHFVSEPLPVGAVEFGRWYAVLLVVLSLVLLAALREGSDRFLRPVIGAYLVGDALQIGVAIQLGSAAGASGLPVHAAIWTSAFYAVVRIYYLVGTRRQP
;
A
#
# COMPACT_ATOMS: atom_id res chain seq x y z
N MET A 1 8.15 16.43 -11.73
CA MET A 1 7.19 15.32 -11.64
C MET A 1 7.73 13.94 -12.03
N ARG A 2 8.78 13.82 -12.87
CA ARG A 2 9.35 12.51 -13.26
C ARG A 2 9.80 11.64 -12.06
N LEU A 3 10.51 12.24 -11.11
CA LEU A 3 11.00 11.52 -9.92
C LEU A 3 9.84 10.99 -9.05
N VAL A 4 8.79 11.79 -8.87
CA VAL A 4 7.58 11.39 -8.13
C VAL A 4 6.86 10.22 -8.81
N ARG A 5 6.75 10.23 -10.14
CA ARG A 5 6.20 9.08 -10.89
C ARG A 5 7.06 7.83 -10.77
N ALA A 6 8.39 7.97 -10.71
CA ALA A 6 9.29 6.84 -10.47
C ALA A 6 9.05 6.19 -9.11
N VAL A 7 8.74 6.98 -8.07
CA VAL A 7 8.34 6.47 -6.75
C VAL A 7 7.07 5.62 -6.84
N PHE A 8 6.06 6.05 -7.62
CA PHE A 8 4.84 5.25 -7.82
C PHE A 8 5.06 3.98 -8.64
N TYR A 9 5.99 3.99 -9.60
CA TYR A 9 6.40 2.75 -10.29
C TYR A 9 7.06 1.77 -9.32
N PHE A 10 7.96 2.25 -8.47
CA PHE A 10 8.61 1.43 -7.45
C PHE A 10 7.59 0.87 -6.44
N GLU A 11 6.63 1.69 -6.02
CA GLU A 11 5.52 1.28 -5.18
C GLU A 11 4.71 0.14 -5.82
N ALA A 12 4.32 0.26 -7.09
CA ALA A 12 3.55 -0.78 -7.74
C ALA A 12 4.32 -2.12 -7.80
N ILE A 13 5.63 -2.08 -8.02
CA ILE A 13 6.48 -3.28 -8.02
C ILE A 13 6.55 -3.90 -6.62
N THR A 14 6.79 -3.10 -5.58
CA THR A 14 6.87 -3.59 -4.20
C THR A 14 5.53 -4.12 -3.68
N ASN A 15 4.42 -3.51 -4.08
CA ASN A 15 3.08 -4.03 -3.82
C ASN A 15 2.85 -5.38 -4.51
N LEU A 16 3.27 -5.54 -5.77
CA LEU A 16 3.16 -6.82 -6.48
C LEU A 16 4.02 -7.92 -5.85
N VAL A 17 5.24 -7.59 -5.39
CA VAL A 17 6.09 -8.54 -4.64
C VAL A 17 5.42 -8.94 -3.33
N SER A 18 4.89 -7.97 -2.58
CA SER A 18 4.17 -8.22 -1.33
C SER A 18 2.92 -9.06 -1.55
N ALA A 19 2.18 -8.78 -2.62
CA ALA A 19 0.99 -9.54 -3.00
C ALA A 19 1.36 -10.98 -3.39
N ALA A 20 2.43 -11.19 -4.17
CA ALA A 20 2.91 -12.54 -4.47
C ALA A 20 3.26 -13.30 -3.20
N PHE A 21 3.98 -12.67 -2.26
CA PHE A 21 4.33 -13.30 -1.00
C PHE A 21 3.08 -13.67 -0.17
N ALA A 22 2.12 -12.76 -0.06
CA ALA A 22 0.85 -13.01 0.64
C ALA A 22 -0.08 -14.01 -0.08
N LEU A 23 -0.02 -14.14 -1.40
CA LEU A 23 -0.81 -15.12 -2.15
C LEU A 23 -0.31 -16.55 -1.95
N PHE A 24 1.01 -16.74 -2.01
CA PHE A 24 1.61 -18.09 -1.98
C PHE A 24 2.00 -18.54 -0.57
N LEU A 25 2.35 -17.59 0.31
CA LEU A 25 2.80 -17.85 1.68
C LEU A 25 2.06 -16.93 2.69
N PRO A 26 0.71 -16.92 2.73
CA PRO A 26 -0.06 -15.97 3.56
C PRO A 26 0.25 -16.08 5.06
N GLY A 27 0.47 -17.28 5.58
CA GLY A 27 0.80 -17.48 7.00
C GLY A 27 2.15 -16.85 7.37
N ALA A 28 3.17 -17.02 6.53
CA ALA A 28 4.48 -16.41 6.75
C ALA A 28 4.41 -14.87 6.62
N PHE A 29 3.67 -14.38 5.62
CA PHE A 29 3.45 -12.95 5.45
C PHE A 29 2.78 -12.31 6.68
N LEU A 30 1.68 -12.89 7.17
CA LEU A 30 0.97 -12.38 8.34
C LEU A 30 1.76 -12.58 9.64
N GLY A 31 2.60 -13.62 9.71
CA GLY A 31 3.51 -13.87 10.83
C GLY A 31 4.55 -12.78 11.07
N HIS A 32 4.75 -11.86 10.13
CA HIS A 32 5.52 -10.63 10.38
C HIS A 32 4.79 -9.66 11.32
N PHE A 33 3.47 -9.70 11.37
CA PHE A 33 2.65 -8.74 12.12
C PHE A 33 2.16 -9.29 13.45
N VAL A 34 2.01 -10.62 13.58
CA VAL A 34 1.49 -11.27 14.78
C VAL A 34 2.27 -12.55 15.09
N SER A 35 2.40 -12.87 16.38
CA SER A 35 3.24 -13.98 16.87
C SER A 35 2.47 -15.28 17.12
N GLU A 36 1.15 -15.27 16.98
CA GLU A 36 0.28 -16.41 17.30
C GLU A 36 -0.18 -17.17 16.06
N PRO A 37 -0.51 -18.47 16.20
CA PRO A 37 -1.14 -19.22 15.13
C PRO A 37 -2.45 -18.55 14.71
N LEU A 38 -2.48 -18.12 13.44
CA LEU A 38 -3.63 -17.43 12.88
C LEU A 38 -4.77 -18.40 12.59
N PRO A 39 -6.02 -18.05 12.90
CA PRO A 39 -7.17 -18.84 12.46
C PRO A 39 -7.19 -18.88 10.92
N VAL A 40 -7.64 -20.00 10.35
CA VAL A 40 -7.68 -20.22 8.89
C VAL A 40 -8.37 -19.05 8.16
N GLY A 41 -9.44 -18.51 8.74
CA GLY A 41 -10.13 -17.34 8.18
C GLY A 41 -9.23 -16.11 8.03
N ALA A 42 -8.35 -15.83 8.98
CA ALA A 42 -7.42 -14.69 8.88
C ALA A 42 -6.36 -14.91 7.79
N VAL A 43 -5.88 -16.14 7.64
CA VAL A 43 -4.92 -16.52 6.59
C VAL A 43 -5.54 -16.33 5.20
N GLU A 44 -6.78 -16.78 5.01
CA GLU A 44 -7.49 -16.61 3.74
C GLU A 44 -7.84 -15.14 3.47
N PHE A 45 -8.16 -14.35 4.51
CA PHE A 45 -8.30 -12.90 4.37
C PHE A 45 -7.00 -12.24 3.88
N GLY A 46 -5.83 -12.68 4.36
CA GLY A 46 -4.54 -12.23 3.85
C GLY A 46 -4.35 -12.53 2.35
N ARG A 47 -4.81 -13.71 1.91
CA ARG A 47 -4.77 -14.11 0.50
C ARG A 47 -5.71 -13.24 -0.37
N TRP A 48 -6.92 -12.98 0.10
CA TRP A 48 -7.88 -12.10 -0.58
C TRP A 48 -7.43 -10.64 -0.63
N TYR A 49 -6.81 -10.15 0.44
CA TYR A 49 -6.15 -8.86 0.45
C TYR A 49 -5.08 -8.78 -0.65
N ALA A 50 -4.29 -9.84 -0.82
CA ALA A 50 -3.26 -9.89 -1.85
C ALA A 50 -3.84 -9.87 -3.27
N VAL A 51 -4.98 -10.54 -3.53
CA VAL A 51 -5.69 -10.43 -4.82
C VAL A 51 -6.05 -8.98 -5.14
N LEU A 52 -6.61 -8.25 -4.17
CA LEU A 52 -6.94 -6.85 -4.33
C LEU A 52 -5.69 -5.99 -4.54
N LEU A 53 -4.62 -6.26 -3.80
CA LEU A 53 -3.35 -5.54 -3.94
C LEU A 53 -2.75 -5.71 -5.34
N VAL A 54 -2.86 -6.89 -5.97
CA VAL A 54 -2.48 -7.08 -7.37
C VAL A 54 -3.31 -6.17 -8.28
N VAL A 55 -4.64 -6.21 -8.16
CA VAL A 55 -5.54 -5.42 -9.01
C VAL A 55 -5.24 -3.93 -8.90
N LEU A 56 -5.12 -3.41 -7.67
CA LEU A 56 -4.79 -2.01 -7.42
C LEU A 56 -3.44 -1.64 -8.05
N SER A 57 -2.41 -2.47 -7.86
CA SER A 57 -1.08 -2.23 -8.41
C SER A 57 -1.07 -2.19 -9.93
N LEU A 58 -1.87 -3.05 -10.59
CA LEU A 58 -2.03 -3.03 -12.04
C LEU A 58 -2.77 -1.76 -12.52
N VAL A 59 -3.79 -1.31 -11.78
CA VAL A 59 -4.48 -0.04 -12.08
C VAL A 59 -3.51 1.14 -11.96
N LEU A 60 -2.68 1.17 -10.91
CA LEU A 60 -1.64 2.19 -10.74
C LEU A 60 -0.63 2.16 -11.90
N LEU A 61 -0.13 0.99 -12.29
CA LEU A 61 0.77 0.85 -13.43
C LEU A 61 0.13 1.30 -14.74
N ALA A 62 -1.14 0.96 -14.98
CA ALA A 62 -1.85 1.38 -16.18
C ALA A 62 -1.99 2.90 -16.25
N ALA A 63 -2.39 3.54 -15.14
CA ALA A 63 -2.49 4.99 -15.06
C ALA A 63 -1.14 5.70 -15.21
N LEU A 64 -0.07 5.12 -14.66
CA LEU A 64 1.30 5.63 -14.82
C LEU A 64 1.81 5.54 -16.26
N ARG A 65 1.45 4.47 -16.98
CA ARG A 65 1.87 4.21 -18.36
C ARG A 65 1.13 5.08 -19.37
N GLU A 66 -0.15 5.36 -19.13
CA GLU A 66 -0.92 6.28 -19.97
C GLU A 66 -0.32 7.69 -19.94
N GLY A 67 0.21 8.10 -18.79
CA GLY A 67 1.10 9.25 -18.70
C GLY A 67 0.42 10.61 -18.58
N SER A 68 -0.91 10.69 -18.68
CA SER A 68 -1.71 11.88 -18.39
C SER A 68 -2.05 11.98 -16.90
N ASP A 69 -1.99 13.20 -16.38
CA ASP A 69 -2.42 13.46 -15.01
C ASP A 69 -3.95 13.30 -14.84
N ARG A 70 -4.72 13.33 -15.94
CA ARG A 70 -6.18 13.13 -15.90
C ARG A 70 -6.57 11.77 -15.32
N PHE A 71 -5.84 10.71 -15.69
CA PHE A 71 -6.10 9.35 -15.22
C PHE A 71 -5.31 9.02 -13.95
N LEU A 72 -4.10 9.56 -13.82
CA LEU A 72 -3.26 9.27 -12.66
C LEU A 72 -3.76 9.93 -11.37
N ARG A 73 -4.27 11.17 -11.43
CA ARG A 73 -4.74 11.90 -10.24
C ARG A 73 -5.83 11.20 -9.43
N PRO A 74 -6.93 10.68 -10.01
CA PRO A 74 -7.94 9.97 -9.22
C PRO A 74 -7.38 8.68 -8.59
N VAL A 75 -6.51 7.96 -9.29
CA VAL A 75 -5.84 6.76 -8.75
C VAL A 75 -4.96 7.13 -7.55
N ILE A 76 -4.12 8.16 -7.69
CA ILE A 76 -3.28 8.66 -6.60
C ILE A 76 -4.13 9.18 -5.42
N GLY A 77 -5.28 9.80 -5.71
CA GLY A 77 -6.25 10.22 -4.68
C GLY A 77 -6.81 9.04 -3.89
N ALA A 78 -7.19 7.95 -4.56
CA ALA A 78 -7.66 6.73 -3.91
C ALA A 78 -6.56 6.07 -3.06
N TYR A 79 -5.33 6.00 -3.57
CA TYR A 79 -4.20 5.49 -2.81
C TYR A 79 -3.87 6.33 -1.58
N LEU A 80 -4.04 7.67 -1.65
CA LEU A 80 -3.87 8.55 -0.48
C LEU A 80 -4.88 8.24 0.63
N VAL A 81 -6.13 7.94 0.27
CA VAL A 81 -7.12 7.43 1.24
C VAL A 81 -6.68 6.09 1.81
N GLY A 82 -6.14 5.22 0.96
CA GLY A 82 -5.53 3.95 1.35
C GLY A 82 -4.43 4.11 2.41
N ASP A 83 -3.53 5.08 2.26
CA ASP A 83 -2.47 5.34 3.26
C ASP A 83 -3.05 5.71 4.62
N ALA A 84 -4.04 6.62 4.63
CA ALA A 84 -4.65 7.07 5.87
C ALA A 84 -5.33 5.91 6.60
N LEU A 85 -6.05 5.06 5.87
CA LEU A 85 -6.66 3.85 6.41
C LEU A 85 -5.59 2.86 6.90
N GLN A 86 -4.52 2.63 6.13
CA GLN A 86 -3.46 1.70 6.48
C GLN A 86 -2.71 2.15 7.74
N ILE A 87 -2.44 3.45 7.90
CA ILE A 87 -1.86 4.02 9.13
C ILE A 87 -2.80 3.77 10.31
N GLY A 88 -4.09 4.08 10.17
CA GLY A 88 -5.07 3.88 11.24
C GLY A 88 -5.18 2.42 11.68
N VAL A 89 -5.25 1.50 10.71
CA VAL A 89 -5.30 0.05 10.96
C VAL A 89 -4.00 -0.45 11.57
N ALA A 90 -2.84 0.03 11.13
CA ALA A 90 -1.55 -0.37 11.69
C ALA A 90 -1.38 0.11 13.14
N ILE A 91 -1.83 1.33 13.47
CA ILE A 91 -1.85 1.82 14.87
C ILE A 91 -2.77 0.94 15.72
N GLN A 92 -3.98 0.64 15.22
CA GLN A 92 -4.92 -0.24 15.93
C GLN A 92 -4.32 -1.63 16.16
N LEU A 93 -3.68 -2.21 15.13
CA LEU A 93 -3.00 -3.50 15.22
C LEU A 93 -1.88 -3.48 16.25
N GLY A 94 -1.02 -2.47 16.23
CA GLY A 94 0.06 -2.31 17.21
C GLY A 94 -0.44 -2.17 18.64
N SER A 95 -1.57 -1.48 18.84
CA SER A 95 -2.21 -1.35 20.16
C SER A 95 -2.85 -2.66 20.65
N ALA A 96 -3.48 -3.42 19.75
CA ALA A 96 -4.19 -4.66 20.08
C ALA A 96 -3.23 -5.85 20.27
N ALA A 97 -2.13 -5.90 19.52
CA ALA A 97 -1.13 -6.97 19.60
C ALA A 97 -0.17 -6.82 20.79
N GLY A 98 -0.29 -5.76 21.61
CA GLY A 98 0.57 -5.51 22.78
C GLY A 98 2.04 -5.20 22.46
N ALA A 99 2.42 -5.20 21.17
CA ALA A 99 3.75 -4.86 20.69
C ALA A 99 3.66 -4.24 19.29
N SER A 100 4.16 -3.02 19.13
CA SER A 100 4.41 -2.42 17.81
C SER A 100 5.73 -2.97 17.25
N GLY A 101 5.69 -4.18 16.70
CA GLY A 101 6.86 -4.78 16.06
C GLY A 101 7.38 -3.94 14.89
N LEU A 102 8.63 -4.20 14.47
CA LEU A 102 9.25 -3.53 13.31
C LEU A 102 8.33 -3.50 12.06
N PRO A 103 7.58 -4.56 11.72
CA PRO A 103 6.71 -4.55 10.54
C PRO A 103 5.52 -3.58 10.64
N VAL A 104 4.98 -3.37 11.85
CA VAL A 104 3.92 -2.37 12.09
C VAL A 104 4.46 -0.96 11.87
N HIS A 105 5.63 -0.65 12.45
CA HIS A 105 6.29 0.65 12.22
C HIS A 105 6.67 0.86 10.77
N ALA A 106 7.20 -0.17 10.10
CA ALA A 106 7.55 -0.11 8.69
C ALA A 106 6.32 0.19 7.82
N ALA A 107 5.17 -0.43 8.11
CA ALA A 107 3.92 -0.14 7.43
C ALA A 107 3.48 1.32 7.63
N ILE A 108 3.50 1.82 8.87
CA ILE A 108 3.13 3.21 9.19
C ILE A 108 4.03 4.20 8.44
N TRP A 109 5.35 4.05 8.56
CA TRP A 109 6.30 4.99 7.95
C TRP A 109 6.30 4.94 6.42
N THR A 110 6.11 3.76 5.85
CA THR A 110 5.99 3.60 4.40
C THR A 110 4.73 4.28 3.89
N SER A 111 3.57 4.06 4.53
CA SER A 111 2.33 4.76 4.17
C SER A 111 2.43 6.27 4.39
N ALA A 112 3.06 6.73 5.47
CA ALA A 112 3.26 8.16 5.70
C ALA A 112 4.16 8.80 4.62
N PHE A 113 5.25 8.13 4.25
CA PHE A 113 6.12 8.58 3.16
C PHE A 113 5.34 8.69 1.85
N TYR A 114 4.62 7.65 1.45
CA TYR A 114 3.87 7.72 0.20
C TYR A 114 2.72 8.73 0.26
N ALA A 115 2.03 8.90 1.40
CA ALA A 115 1.02 9.94 1.57
C ALA A 115 1.59 11.33 1.28
N VAL A 116 2.77 11.65 1.82
CA VAL A 116 3.47 12.92 1.54
C VAL A 116 3.79 13.07 0.05
N VAL A 117 4.32 12.02 -0.59
CA VAL A 117 4.65 12.02 -2.02
C VAL A 117 3.38 12.23 -2.88
N ARG A 118 2.26 11.60 -2.51
CA ARG A 118 0.96 11.74 -3.20
C ARG A 118 0.36 13.12 -3.01
N ILE A 119 0.39 13.69 -1.81
CA ILE A 119 -0.04 15.06 -1.55
C ILE A 119 0.78 16.04 -2.41
N TYR A 120 2.11 15.89 -2.41
CA TYR A 120 2.99 16.71 -3.23
C TYR A 120 2.63 16.61 -4.73
N TYR A 121 2.39 15.39 -5.24
CA TYR A 121 1.95 15.19 -6.62
C TYR A 121 0.61 15.86 -6.92
N LEU A 122 -0.41 15.61 -6.09
CA LEU A 122 -1.77 16.12 -6.29
C LEU A 122 -1.85 17.65 -6.21
N VAL A 123 -1.09 18.26 -5.30
CA VAL A 123 -1.02 19.72 -5.19
C VAL A 123 -0.21 20.32 -6.34
N GLY A 124 0.92 19.71 -6.69
CA GLY A 124 1.79 20.19 -7.76
C GLY A 124 1.14 20.17 -9.14
N THR A 125 0.36 19.12 -9.44
CA THR A 125 -0.33 18.95 -10.73
C THR A 125 -1.64 19.75 -10.86
N ARG A 126 -2.18 20.31 -9.75
CA ARG A 126 -3.29 21.27 -9.81
C ARG A 126 -2.89 22.64 -10.37
N ARG A 127 -1.61 22.97 -10.31
CA ARG A 127 -1.07 24.29 -10.69
C ARG A 127 -0.56 24.35 -12.13
N GLN A 128 -0.61 23.23 -12.86
CA GLN A 128 -0.21 23.17 -14.27
C GLN A 128 -1.50 23.05 -15.11
N PRO A 129 -1.79 24.02 -16.00
CA PRO A 129 -3.00 24.03 -16.82
C PRO A 129 -3.03 22.88 -17.84
#